data_AF-A0A072PS83-F1
#
_entry.id   AF-A0A072PS83-F1
#
_cell.length_a   1.000
_cell.length_b   1.000
_cell.length_c   1.000
_cell.angle_alpha   90.00
_cell.angle_beta   90.00
_cell.angle_gamma   90.00
#
_symmetry.space_group_name_H-M   'P 1'
#
loop_
_entity.id
_entity.type
_entity.pdbx_description
1 polymer ?
#
loop_
_entity_poly.entity_id
_entity_poly.type
_entity_poly.pdbx_seq_one_letter_code
_entity_poly.pdbx_strand_id
1 'polypeptide(L)'
;MGSKGEIQVWPPVFRPTKTRLILSGGTTEVKEWPQPGPGKGSGWYNGFLDEKHVEGEGHGMFWEADEAARAIVEGRKEGRFESLDESVLIMEVTDEVRKQNGLKYPEKIETTERASLQGRINHQRSA
;
A
#
# COMPACT_ATOMS: atom_id res chain seq x y z
N MET A 1 11.14 25.09 3.92
CA MET A 1 10.12 25.82 3.15
C MET A 1 10.51 25.81 1.68
N GLY A 2 9.55 25.60 0.79
CA GLY A 2 9.79 25.62 -0.66
C GLY A 2 9.81 27.06 -1.20
N SER A 3 10.32 27.24 -2.42
CA SER A 3 10.40 28.55 -3.08
C SER A 3 9.04 29.20 -3.38
N LYS A 4 7.97 28.41 -3.40
CA LYS A 4 6.58 28.88 -3.66
C LYS A 4 5.72 29.00 -2.40
N GLY A 5 6.28 28.68 -1.23
CA GLY A 5 5.55 28.65 0.04
C GLY A 5 5.66 27.30 0.74
N GLU A 6 4.64 26.98 1.54
CA GLU A 6 4.58 25.81 2.41
C GLU A 6 3.23 25.10 2.30
N ILE A 7 3.26 23.78 2.30
CA ILE A 7 2.08 22.94 2.52
C ILE A 7 2.18 22.31 3.89
N GLN A 8 1.08 22.35 4.63
CA GLN A 8 0.92 21.70 5.92
C GLN A 8 -0.16 20.63 5.80
N VAL A 9 0.17 19.44 6.28
CA VAL A 9 -0.68 18.26 6.25
C VAL A 9 -0.94 17.85 7.69
N TRP A 10 -2.22 17.80 8.09
CA TRP A 10 -2.56 17.37 9.45
C TRP A 10 -2.48 15.85 9.56
N PRO A 11 -2.04 15.32 10.70
CA PRO A 11 -1.96 13.89 10.91
C PRO A 11 -3.36 13.25 10.91
N PRO A 12 -3.47 11.95 10.55
CA PRO A 12 -2.38 11.10 10.09
C PRO A 12 -2.02 11.33 8.60
N VAL A 13 -0.72 11.42 8.29
CA VAL A 13 -0.22 11.80 6.95
C VAL A 13 -0.61 10.84 5.83
N PHE A 14 -0.91 9.58 6.16
CA PHE A 14 -1.38 8.57 5.20
C PHE A 14 -2.89 8.68 4.89
N ARG A 15 -3.64 9.53 5.60
CA ARG A 15 -5.07 9.82 5.36
C ARG A 15 -5.48 11.20 5.93
N PRO A 16 -4.89 12.30 5.46
CA PRO A 16 -5.14 13.60 6.05
C PRO A 16 -6.56 14.08 5.72
N THR A 17 -7.30 14.52 6.73
CA THR A 17 -8.61 15.17 6.55
C THR A 17 -8.50 16.68 6.35
N LYS A 18 -7.29 17.23 6.46
CA LYS A 18 -7.04 18.66 6.38
C LYS A 18 -5.67 18.98 5.84
N THR A 19 -5.64 19.96 4.94
CA THR A 19 -4.40 20.56 4.41
C THR A 19 -4.50 22.07 4.44
N ARG A 20 -3.36 22.74 4.60
CA ARG A 20 -3.23 24.19 4.49
C ARG A 20 -2.09 24.53 3.55
N LEU A 21 -2.37 25.34 2.54
CA LEU A 21 -1.39 25.89 1.62
C LEU A 21 -1.12 27.35 1.99
N ILE A 22 0.13 27.71 2.24
CA ILE A 22 0.57 29.07 2.53
C ILE A 22 1.51 29.47 1.40
N LEU A 23 1.06 30.34 0.50
CA LEU A 23 1.84 30.82 -0.63
C LEU A 23 2.78 31.95 -0.21
N SER A 24 3.92 32.07 -0.88
CA SER A 24 4.90 33.15 -0.62
C SER A 24 4.31 34.56 -0.82
N GLY A 25 3.26 34.69 -1.64
CA GLY A 25 2.49 35.93 -1.80
C GLY A 25 1.51 36.24 -0.66
N GLY A 26 1.55 35.50 0.45
CA GLY A 26 0.70 35.72 1.63
C GLY A 26 -0.70 35.10 1.55
N THR A 27 -1.09 34.56 0.39
CA THR A 27 -2.37 33.83 0.24
C THR A 27 -2.33 32.53 1.03
N THR A 28 -3.38 32.26 1.81
CA THR A 28 -3.54 31.01 2.54
C THR A 28 -4.83 30.32 2.15
N GLU A 29 -4.76 29.04 1.82
CA GLU A 29 -5.92 28.19 1.51
C GLU A 29 -5.97 27.03 2.51
N VAL A 30 -7.14 26.79 3.10
CA VAL A 30 -7.40 25.64 3.96
C VAL A 30 -8.43 24.77 3.27
N LYS A 31 -8.12 23.48 3.15
CA LYS A 31 -9.01 22.50 2.55
C LYS A 31 -9.24 21.34 3.51
N GLU A 32 -10.50 20.98 3.65
CA GLU A 32 -10.92 19.78 4.35
C GLU A 32 -11.27 18.70 3.32
N TRP A 33 -10.91 17.47 3.65
CA TRP A 33 -11.04 16.32 2.79
C TRP A 33 -11.92 15.30 3.50
N PRO A 34 -13.08 14.93 2.93
CA PRO A 34 -13.85 13.83 3.47
C PRO A 34 -13.07 12.53 3.29
N GLN A 35 -13.23 11.60 4.24
CA GLN A 35 -12.69 10.27 4.06
C GLN A 35 -13.39 9.62 2.84
N PRO A 36 -12.65 9.10 1.85
CA PRO A 36 -13.25 8.45 0.69
C PRO A 36 -13.98 7.17 1.11
N GLY A 37 -15.00 6.78 0.36
CA GLY A 37 -15.78 5.57 0.58
C GLY A 37 -17.28 5.80 0.45
N PRO A 38 -18.10 4.75 0.55
CA PRO A 38 -19.55 4.84 0.33
C PRO A 38 -20.32 5.50 1.49
N GLY A 39 -19.66 5.77 2.62
CA GLY A 39 -20.25 6.45 3.77
C GLY A 39 -21.17 5.58 4.63
N LYS A 40 -21.62 6.15 5.75
CA LYS A 40 -22.47 5.48 6.74
C LYS A 40 -23.82 5.08 6.13
N GLY A 41 -24.29 3.87 6.43
CA GLY A 41 -25.51 3.29 5.87
C GLY A 41 -25.28 2.47 4.60
N SER A 42 -24.03 2.34 4.15
CA SER A 42 -23.65 1.50 3.00
C SER A 42 -23.60 0.01 3.34
N GLY A 43 -23.50 -0.35 4.62
CA GLY A 43 -23.23 -1.72 5.05
C GLY A 43 -21.83 -2.23 4.68
N TRP A 44 -20.97 -1.38 4.13
CA TRP A 44 -19.60 -1.72 3.77
C TRP A 44 -18.65 -1.44 4.94
N TYR A 45 -17.86 -2.44 5.31
CA TYR A 45 -16.88 -2.37 6.39
C TYR A 45 -15.54 -2.90 5.90
N ASN A 46 -14.45 -2.24 6.32
CA ASN A 46 -13.09 -2.73 6.18
C ASN A 46 -12.40 -2.75 7.56
N GLY A 47 -11.19 -3.27 7.62
CA GLY A 47 -10.45 -3.45 8.87
C GLY A 47 -9.17 -4.24 8.68
N PHE A 48 -8.37 -4.32 9.73
CA PHE A 48 -7.16 -5.14 9.77
C PHE A 48 -7.22 -6.04 11.01
N LEU A 49 -7.10 -7.36 10.79
CA LEU A 49 -7.27 -8.37 11.84
C LEU A 49 -8.63 -8.21 12.55
N ASP A 50 -8.61 -8.05 13.88
CA ASP A 50 -9.82 -7.95 14.71
C ASP A 50 -10.38 -6.52 14.82
N GLU A 51 -9.71 -5.52 14.23
CA GLU A 51 -10.16 -4.13 14.25
C GLU A 51 -10.96 -3.77 12.98
N LYS A 52 -12.18 -3.27 13.18
CA LYS A 52 -13.00 -2.69 12.10
C LYS A 52 -12.90 -1.18 12.11
N HIS A 53 -12.81 -0.59 10.92
CA HIS A 53 -12.90 0.86 10.76
C HIS A 53 -14.37 1.32 10.73
N VAL A 54 -14.56 2.63 10.72
CA VAL A 54 -15.89 3.26 10.64
C VAL A 54 -16.58 2.79 9.35
N GLU A 55 -17.89 2.53 9.45
CA GLU A 55 -18.69 2.10 8.31
C GLU A 55 -18.56 3.07 7.13
N GLY A 56 -18.30 2.52 5.95
CA GLY A 56 -18.25 3.30 4.73
C GLY A 56 -17.03 4.19 4.57
N GLU A 57 -16.06 4.15 5.49
CA GLU A 57 -14.80 4.88 5.38
C GLU A 57 -13.71 3.98 4.80
N GLY A 58 -13.20 4.33 3.63
CA GLY A 58 -12.15 3.62 2.94
C GLY A 58 -10.77 3.88 3.52
N HIS A 59 -9.90 2.87 3.48
CA HIS A 59 -8.47 2.99 3.78
C HIS A 59 -7.64 2.80 2.51
N GLY A 60 -6.44 3.40 2.41
CA GLY A 60 -5.67 3.50 1.15
C GLY A 60 -5.58 2.22 0.29
N MET A 61 -5.60 1.04 0.90
CA MET A 61 -5.59 -0.27 0.23
C MET A 61 -6.81 -0.57 -0.66
N PHE A 62 -7.96 0.11 -0.51
CA PHE A 62 -9.09 -0.18 -1.39
C PHE A 62 -8.82 0.23 -2.84
N TRP A 63 -7.94 1.21 -3.09
CA TRP A 63 -7.61 1.65 -4.45
C TRP A 63 -6.82 0.59 -5.23
N GLU A 64 -5.83 -0.04 -4.60
CA GLU A 64 -5.07 -1.15 -5.20
C GLU A 64 -5.95 -2.39 -5.37
N ALA A 65 -6.84 -2.68 -4.41
CA ALA A 65 -7.80 -3.77 -4.54
C ALA A 65 -8.75 -3.56 -5.73
N ASP A 66 -9.21 -2.33 -5.92
CA ASP A 66 -10.04 -1.90 -7.04
C ASP A 66 -9.32 -2.02 -8.39
N GLU A 67 -8.04 -1.64 -8.46
CA GLU A 67 -7.23 -1.80 -9.68
C GLU A 67 -7.05 -3.28 -10.02
N ALA A 68 -6.69 -4.11 -9.03
CA ALA A 68 -6.50 -5.54 -9.21
C ALA A 68 -7.80 -6.24 -9.66
N ALA A 69 -8.94 -5.88 -9.04
CA ALA A 69 -10.24 -6.39 -9.45
C ALA A 69 -10.58 -6.00 -10.91
N ARG A 70 -10.33 -4.74 -11.29
CA ARG A 70 -10.50 -4.30 -12.69
C ARG A 70 -9.57 -5.03 -13.64
N ALA A 71 -8.31 -5.28 -13.27
CA ALA A 71 -7.37 -6.01 -14.09
C ALA A 71 -7.88 -7.42 -14.41
N ILE A 72 -8.39 -8.13 -13.41
CA ILE A 72 -8.97 -9.47 -13.57
C ILE A 72 -10.21 -9.42 -14.49
N VAL A 73 -11.13 -8.48 -14.24
CA VAL A 73 -12.35 -8.32 -15.05
C VAL A 73 -12.02 -8.00 -16.51
N GLU A 74 -10.98 -7.20 -16.75
CA GLU A 74 -10.50 -6.82 -18.08
C GLU A 74 -9.62 -7.90 -18.73
N GLY A 75 -9.30 -9.00 -18.02
CA GLY A 75 -8.43 -10.07 -18.52
C GLY A 75 -6.94 -9.68 -18.61
N ARG A 76 -6.53 -8.60 -17.95
CA ARG A 76 -5.13 -8.17 -17.86
C ARG A 76 -4.35 -9.08 -16.91
N LYS A 77 -3.05 -9.20 -17.18
CA LYS A 77 -2.10 -9.98 -16.36
C LYS A 77 -1.23 -9.11 -15.44
N GLU A 78 -1.42 -7.80 -15.49
CA GLU A 78 -0.65 -6.81 -14.75
C GLU A 78 -1.45 -5.52 -14.57
N GLY A 79 -0.99 -4.64 -13.67
CA GLY A 79 -1.63 -3.37 -13.35
C GLY A 79 -1.50 -2.33 -14.46
N ARG A 80 -2.44 -1.39 -14.55
CA ARG A 80 -2.38 -0.29 -15.53
C ARG A 80 -1.34 0.77 -15.17
N PHE A 81 -1.17 1.01 -13.88
CA PHE A 81 -0.29 2.04 -13.35
C PHE A 81 1.07 1.49 -12.91
N GLU A 82 1.11 0.22 -12.52
CA GLU A 82 2.31 -0.50 -12.10
C GLU A 82 2.44 -1.76 -12.95
N SER A 83 3.29 -1.69 -13.98
CA SER A 83 3.58 -2.84 -14.85
C SER A 83 4.54 -3.82 -14.17
N LEU A 84 4.61 -5.04 -14.69
CA LEU A 84 5.59 -6.02 -14.23
C LEU A 84 7.03 -5.56 -14.51
N ASP A 85 7.25 -4.91 -15.67
CA ASP A 85 8.57 -4.38 -16.04
C ASP A 85 9.04 -3.27 -15.08
N GLU A 86 8.14 -2.35 -14.70
CA GLU A 86 8.44 -1.32 -13.69
C GLU A 86 8.75 -1.96 -12.33
N SER A 87 7.99 -2.99 -11.94
CA SER A 87 8.25 -3.73 -10.69
C SER A 87 9.63 -4.38 -10.70
N VAL A 88 10.05 -4.97 -11.82
CA VAL A 88 11.40 -5.55 -11.98
C VAL A 88 12.46 -4.46 -11.87
N LEU A 89 12.28 -3.33 -12.55
CA LEU A 89 13.21 -2.20 -12.48
C LEU A 89 13.38 -1.69 -11.04
N ILE A 90 12.29 -1.55 -10.28
CA ILE A 90 12.33 -1.16 -8.86
C ILE A 90 13.16 -2.16 -8.05
N MET A 91 12.97 -3.47 -8.27
CA MET A 91 13.73 -4.52 -7.60
C MET A 91 15.23 -4.43 -7.94
N GLU A 92 15.57 -4.28 -9.23
CA GLU A 92 16.96 -4.14 -9.69
C GLU A 92 17.66 -2.91 -9.07
N VAL A 93 16.98 -1.76 -9.05
CA VAL A 93 17.49 -0.54 -8.41
C VAL A 93 17.70 -0.75 -6.92
N THR A 94 16.75 -1.40 -6.24
CA THR A 94 16.84 -1.67 -4.81
C THR A 94 18.00 -2.62 -4.50
N ASP A 95 18.20 -3.66 -5.32
CA ASP A 95 19.31 -4.61 -5.17
C ASP A 95 20.68 -3.95 -5.40
N GLU A 96 20.79 -3.04 -6.36
CA GLU A 96 22.02 -2.29 -6.58
C GLU A 96 22.34 -1.35 -5.39
N VAL A 97 21.33 -0.66 -4.83
CA VAL A 97 21.49 0.13 -3.60
C VAL A 97 21.97 -0.74 -2.44
N ARG A 98 21.38 -1.93 -2.26
CA ARG A 98 21.78 -2.88 -1.22
C ARG A 98 23.22 -3.33 -1.39
N LYS A 99 23.62 -3.68 -2.62
CA LYS A 99 24.98 -4.12 -2.96
C LYS A 99 26.02 -3.04 -2.68
N GLN A 100 25.75 -1.80 -3.08
CA GLN A 100 26.64 -0.65 -2.81
C GLN A 100 26.87 -0.41 -1.31
N ASN A 101 25.93 -0.82 -0.46
CA ASN A 101 25.97 -0.65 1.00
C ASN A 101 26.30 -1.95 1.76
N GLY A 102 26.67 -3.03 1.07
CA GLY A 102 27.03 -4.31 1.69
C GLY A 102 25.89 -5.03 2.42
N LEU A 103 24.62 -4.72 2.09
CA LEU A 103 23.44 -5.33 2.73
C LEU A 103 23.03 -6.64 2.02
N LYS A 104 23.41 -7.77 2.61
CA LYS A 104 23.03 -9.13 2.14
C LYS A 104 22.01 -9.77 3.09
N TYR A 105 20.90 -10.28 2.56
CA TYR A 105 19.96 -11.06 3.38
C TYR A 105 20.51 -12.48 3.63
N PRO A 106 20.02 -13.19 4.67
CA PRO A 106 20.34 -14.59 4.87
C PRO A 106 20.03 -15.45 3.64
N GLU A 107 20.86 -16.47 3.39
CA GLU A 107 20.73 -17.36 2.22
C GLU A 107 19.32 -17.99 2.08
N LYS A 108 18.67 -18.29 3.22
CA LYS A 108 17.30 -18.84 3.25
C LYS A 108 16.25 -17.89 2.67
N ILE A 109 16.52 -16.59 2.61
CA ILE A 109 15.63 -15.57 2.04
C ILE A 109 15.99 -15.29 0.57
N GLU A 110 17.28 -15.29 0.23
CA GLU A 110 17.80 -15.03 -1.13
C GLU A 110 17.69 -16.24 -2.07
N THR A 111 17.25 -17.39 -1.57
CA THR A 111 17.19 -18.63 -2.36
C THR A 111 16.05 -18.58 -3.39
N THR A 112 16.37 -18.90 -4.64
CA THR A 112 15.39 -19.12 -5.71
C THR A 112 14.86 -20.56 -5.73
N GLU A 113 15.43 -21.43 -4.89
CA GLU A 113 14.96 -22.80 -4.72
C GLU A 113 13.65 -22.77 -3.93
N ARG A 114 12.63 -23.50 -4.42
CA ARG A 114 11.36 -23.62 -3.69
C ARG A 114 11.58 -24.39 -2.39
N ALA A 115 11.17 -23.79 -1.28
CA ALA A 115 11.08 -24.50 -0.02
C ALA A 115 10.17 -25.72 -0.17
N SER A 116 10.70 -26.93 0.03
CA SER A 116 9.91 -28.14 0.06
C SER A 116 9.15 -28.23 1.38
N LEU A 117 7.82 -28.18 1.33
CA LEU A 117 6.95 -28.41 2.48
C LEU A 117 6.85 -29.91 2.79
N GLN A 118 7.98 -30.59 3.02
CA GLN A 118 7.98 -32.00 3.40
C GLN A 118 8.25 -32.13 4.91
N GLY A 119 7.21 -32.19 5.74
CA GLY A 119 7.43 -32.50 7.15
C GLY A 119 6.32 -32.31 8.19
N ARG A 120 5.04 -32.11 7.84
CA ARG A 120 3.98 -31.96 8.88
C ARG A 120 2.65 -32.63 8.54
N ILE A 121 2.64 -33.92 8.22
CA ILE A 121 1.41 -34.73 8.40
C ILE A 121 1.79 -36.14 8.88
N ASN A 122 2.15 -36.27 10.15
CA ASN A 122 2.03 -37.55 10.86
C ASN A 122 1.02 -37.36 11.99
N HIS A 123 -0.27 -37.35 11.64
CA HIS A 123 -1.31 -37.58 12.64
C HIS A 123 -1.31 -39.07 12.95
N GLN A 124 -0.78 -39.43 14.12
CA GLN A 124 -1.02 -40.74 14.71
C GLN A 124 -2.54 -40.95 14.82
N ARG A 125 -3.08 -41.81 13.96
CA ARG A 125 -4.33 -42.53 14.27
C ARG A 125 -3.89 -43.79 15.01
N SER A 126 -4.05 -43.78 16.32
CA SER A 126 -4.16 -45.02 17.11
C SER A 126 -5.63 -45.24 17.45
N ALA A 127 -5.98 -46.52 17.41
CA ALA A 127 -7.30 -47.11 17.52
C ALA A 127 -8.05 -46.79 18.83
#